data_AF-A0A5A5TEW7-F1
#
_entry.id   AF-A0A5A5TEW7-F1
#
_cell.length_a   1.000
_cell.length_b   1.000
_cell.length_c   1.000
_cell.angle_alpha   90.00
_cell.angle_beta   90.00
_cell.angle_gamma   90.00
#
_symmetry.space_group_name_H-M   'P 1'
#
loop_
_entity.id
_entity.type
_entity.pdbx_description
1 polymer ?
#
loop_
_entity_poly.entity_id
_entity_poly.type
_entity_poly.pdbx_seq_one_letter_code
_entity_poly.pdbx_strand_id
1 'polypeptide(L)'
;MDKENIDASLGLEFSLTLFEQYRKNGLLYAEVHHMPGIRGRCRAFLYLVEGKVIQCYIEDKQGIRHRTNKGILTRVDNERGPFEWTLVQNPSPPSLPSPHPETAIPLYSAQNTPIPKVVSPLNLEWLEGWSYQQKLLLSVVYDLIDGVTNIEGIKSKAPLPAEVTEEALRVLLTMKFIIILV
;
A
#
# COMPACT_ATOMS: atom_id res chain seq x y z
N MET A 1 15.96 0.47 19.56
CA MET A 1 14.51 0.48 19.87
C MET A 1 14.09 1.90 19.59
N ASP A 2 13.82 2.21 18.33
CA ASP A 2 13.55 3.59 17.92
C ASP A 2 12.23 3.57 17.17
N LYS A 3 11.15 3.67 17.96
CA LYS A 3 9.84 4.05 17.45
C LYS A 3 9.93 5.56 17.20
N GLU A 4 10.29 5.96 15.99
CA GLU A 4 9.92 7.26 15.45
C GLU A 4 8.40 7.30 15.29
N ASN A 5 7.67 7.32 16.41
CA ASN A 5 6.28 7.68 16.43
C ASN A 5 6.25 9.18 16.14
N ILE A 6 6.08 9.53 14.86
CA ILE A 6 5.76 10.90 14.49
C ILE A 6 4.39 11.18 15.10
N ASP A 7 4.40 11.99 16.15
CA ASP A 7 3.20 12.48 16.80
C ASP A 7 2.47 13.42 15.83
N ALA A 8 1.39 12.92 15.27
CA ALA A 8 0.55 13.63 14.30
C ALA A 8 -0.65 14.33 14.98
N SER A 9 -0.55 14.59 16.28
CA SER A 9 -1.53 15.35 17.08
C SER A 9 -1.62 16.85 16.73
N LEU A 10 -0.77 17.37 15.85
CA LEU A 10 -0.84 18.75 15.34
C LEU A 10 -1.88 18.94 14.22
N GLY A 11 -2.59 17.86 13.85
CA GLY A 11 -3.62 17.85 12.82
C GLY A 11 -3.16 17.17 11.54
N LEU A 12 -4.07 16.43 10.92
CA LEU A 12 -3.83 15.62 9.73
C LEU A 12 -3.23 16.45 8.59
N GLU A 13 -3.72 17.68 8.39
CA GLU A 13 -3.24 18.55 7.31
C GLU A 13 -1.75 18.83 7.41
N PHE A 14 -1.30 19.23 8.60
CA PHE A 14 0.09 19.54 8.89
C PHE A 14 0.97 18.30 8.77
N SER A 15 0.53 17.17 9.34
CA SER A 15 1.27 15.90 9.25
C SER A 15 1.44 15.43 7.82
N LEU A 16 0.42 15.58 6.96
CA LEU A 16 0.53 15.23 5.54
C LEU A 16 1.56 16.11 4.82
N THR A 17 1.65 17.40 5.13
CA THR A 17 2.69 18.28 4.57
C THR A 17 4.10 17.82 4.99
N LEU A 18 4.29 17.44 6.26
CA LEU A 18 5.56 16.89 6.72
C LEU A 18 5.87 15.57 6.03
N PHE A 19 4.90 14.67 5.89
CA PHE A 19 5.11 13.39 5.20
C PHE A 19 5.51 13.58 3.74
N GLU A 20 4.92 14.54 3.03
CA GLU A 20 5.33 14.94 1.68
C GLU A 20 6.77 15.47 1.64
N GLN A 21 7.12 16.39 2.55
CA GLN A 21 8.47 16.94 2.64
C GLN A 21 9.53 15.86 2.90
N TYR A 22 9.25 14.91 3.80
CA TYR A 22 10.14 13.81 4.15
C TYR A 22 9.97 12.56 3.28
N ARG A 23 9.12 12.62 2.23
CA ARG A 23 8.80 11.51 1.34
C ARG A 23 8.47 10.20 2.07
N LYS A 24 7.71 10.29 3.16
CA LYS A 24 7.41 9.12 4.02
C LYS A 24 6.44 8.17 3.32
N ASN A 25 6.73 6.87 3.43
CA ASN A 25 5.87 5.79 2.93
C ASN A 25 5.19 5.09 4.12
N GLY A 26 3.95 4.65 3.95
CA GLY A 26 3.30 3.82 4.96
C GLY A 26 1.79 3.96 5.01
N LEU A 27 1.22 3.36 6.05
CA LEU A 27 -0.20 3.44 6.37
C LEU A 27 -0.38 4.36 7.56
N LEU A 28 -1.08 5.47 7.34
CA LEU A 28 -1.54 6.35 8.41
C LEU A 28 -2.97 5.93 8.79
N TYR A 29 -3.24 5.74 10.08
CA TYR A 29 -4.60 5.46 10.53
C TYR A 29 -4.93 6.14 11.86
N ALA A 30 -6.21 6.42 12.08
CA ALA A 30 -6.72 6.98 13.32
C ALA A 30 -8.12 6.43 13.63
N GLU A 31 -8.48 6.41 14.91
CA GLU A 31 -9.87 6.25 15.31
C GLU A 31 -10.57 7.61 15.18
N VAL A 32 -11.60 7.66 14.34
CA VAL A 32 -12.36 8.87 14.04
C VAL A 32 -13.80 8.73 14.54
N HIS A 33 -14.41 9.85 14.90
CA HIS A 33 -15.77 9.88 15.42
C HIS A 33 -16.63 10.83 14.59
N HIS A 34 -17.91 10.49 14.43
CA HIS A 34 -18.90 11.32 13.73
C HIS A 34 -18.57 11.60 12.26
N MET A 35 -18.10 10.58 11.55
CA MET A 35 -17.90 10.68 10.10
C MET A 35 -19.22 10.93 9.38
N PRO A 36 -19.29 11.87 8.41
CA PRO A 36 -20.49 12.10 7.62
C PRO A 36 -20.97 10.81 6.95
N GLY A 37 -22.24 10.46 7.14
CA GLY A 37 -22.84 9.26 6.56
C GLY A 37 -22.56 7.94 7.29
N ILE A 38 -21.71 7.93 8.32
CA ILE A 38 -21.37 6.71 9.09
C ILE A 38 -21.75 6.91 10.55
N ARG A 39 -22.57 6.01 11.09
CA ARG A 39 -23.00 6.09 12.49
C ARG A 39 -21.93 5.53 13.43
N GLY A 40 -21.47 6.35 14.36
CA GLY A 40 -20.61 5.96 15.47
C GLY A 40 -19.11 6.13 15.20
N ARG A 41 -18.31 5.38 15.97
CA ARG A 41 -16.85 5.36 15.85
C ARG A 41 -16.43 4.50 14.66
N CYS A 42 -15.42 4.95 13.94
CA CYS A 42 -14.85 4.26 12.79
C CYS A 42 -13.34 4.48 12.74
N ARG A 43 -12.64 3.77 11.86
CA ARG A 43 -11.21 3.92 11.65
C ARG A 43 -10.95 4.51 10.28
N ALA A 44 -10.22 5.61 10.24
CA ALA A 44 -9.79 6.21 8.98
C ALA A 44 -8.40 5.68 8.61
N PHE A 45 -8.18 5.44 7.33
CA PHE A 45 -6.92 4.94 6.78
C PHE A 45 -6.48 5.79 5.58
N LEU A 46 -5.21 6.16 5.55
CA LEU A 46 -4.55 6.82 4.42
C LEU A 46 -3.27 6.08 4.05
N TYR A 47 -3.14 5.72 2.78
CA TYR A 47 -1.93 5.14 2.24
C TYR A 47 -1.04 6.23 1.67
N LEU A 48 0.21 6.26 2.13
CA LEU A 48 1.23 7.23 1.74
C LEU A 48 2.30 6.56 0.88
N VAL A 49 2.55 7.15 -0.29
CA VAL A 49 3.69 6.83 -1.16
C VAL A 49 4.40 8.12 -1.51
N GLU A 50 5.70 8.19 -1.23
CA GLU A 50 6.53 9.39 -1.29
C GLU A 50 5.89 10.59 -0.58
N GLY A 51 5.18 10.31 0.53
CA GLY A 51 4.48 11.31 1.33
C GLY A 51 3.14 11.78 0.75
N LYS A 52 2.73 11.27 -0.41
CA LYS A 52 1.44 11.60 -1.03
C LYS A 52 0.39 10.55 -0.70
N VAL A 53 -0.82 11.01 -0.41
CA VAL A 53 -1.97 10.13 -0.15
C VAL A 53 -2.44 9.53 -1.47
N ILE A 54 -2.26 8.22 -1.63
CA ILE A 54 -2.69 7.49 -2.84
C ILE A 54 -4.04 6.80 -2.66
N GLN A 55 -4.43 6.49 -1.43
CA GLN A 55 -5.70 5.84 -1.13
C GLN A 55 -6.20 6.26 0.24
N CYS A 56 -7.52 6.36 0.35
CA CYS A 56 -8.16 6.78 1.58
C CYS A 56 -9.51 6.06 1.74
N TYR A 57 -9.74 5.47 2.91
CA TYR A 57 -11.01 4.83 3.24
C TYR A 57 -11.30 4.89 4.74
N ILE A 58 -12.56 4.66 5.08
CA ILE A 58 -13.04 4.55 6.45
C ILE A 58 -13.56 3.14 6.65
N GLU A 59 -13.19 2.49 7.73
CA GLU A 59 -13.74 1.22 8.17
C GLU A 59 -14.74 1.48 9.31
N ASP A 60 -15.99 1.09 9.11
CA ASP A 60 -17.00 1.18 10.16
C ASP A 60 -16.89 0.03 11.17
N LYS A 61 -17.77 0.01 12.18
CA LYS A 61 -17.77 -1.03 13.22
C LYS A 61 -18.09 -2.43 12.70
N GLN A 62 -18.68 -2.54 11.51
CA GLN A 62 -19.02 -3.79 10.86
C GLN A 62 -17.85 -4.29 9.98
N GLY A 63 -16.73 -3.54 9.94
CA GLY A 63 -15.59 -3.83 9.08
C GLY A 63 -15.83 -3.43 7.62
N ILE A 64 -16.92 -2.73 7.31
CA ILE A 64 -17.23 -2.29 5.95
C ILE A 64 -16.38 -1.07 5.63
N ARG A 65 -15.73 -1.13 4.47
CA ARG A 65 -14.88 -0.05 3.97
C ARG A 65 -15.67 0.89 3.07
N HIS A 66 -15.69 2.16 3.47
CA HIS A 66 -16.29 3.25 2.74
C HIS A 66 -15.18 4.09 2.11
N ARG A 67 -15.21 4.24 0.78
CA ARG A 67 -14.29 5.14 0.09
C ARG A 67 -14.51 6.56 0.60
N THR A 68 -13.43 7.25 0.91
CA THR A 68 -13.48 8.67 1.24
C THR A 68 -12.33 9.39 0.54
N ASN A 69 -12.32 10.71 0.61
CA ASN A 69 -11.20 11.50 0.13
C ASN A 69 -10.42 12.10 1.31
N LYS A 70 -9.16 12.44 1.04
CA LYS A 70 -8.28 13.16 1.99
C LYS A 70 -8.97 14.41 2.54
N GLY A 71 -9.64 15.20 1.68
CA GLY A 71 -10.25 16.46 2.06
C GLY A 71 -11.34 16.32 3.13
N ILE A 72 -12.17 15.27 3.07
CA ILE A 72 -13.19 14.97 4.07
C ILE A 72 -12.52 14.60 5.40
N LEU A 73 -11.48 13.77 5.39
CA LEU A 73 -10.76 13.42 6.61
C LEU A 73 -10.06 14.62 7.23
N THR A 74 -9.38 15.44 6.43
CA THR A 74 -8.71 16.66 6.88
C THR A 74 -9.72 17.65 7.45
N ARG A 75 -10.87 17.82 6.80
CA ARG A 75 -11.95 18.67 7.30
C ARG A 75 -12.50 18.15 8.63
N VAL A 76 -12.75 16.85 8.75
CA VAL A 76 -13.30 16.27 9.98
C VAL A 76 -12.30 16.37 11.13
N ASP A 77 -11.01 16.17 10.87
CA ASP A 77 -9.92 16.38 11.83
C ASP A 77 -9.84 17.86 12.29
N ASN A 78 -9.91 18.82 11.35
CA ASN A 78 -9.91 20.24 11.68
C ASN A 78 -11.17 20.68 12.46
N GLU A 79 -12.36 20.14 12.14
CA GLU A 79 -13.63 20.53 12.77
C GLU A 79 -13.87 19.85 14.13
N ARG A 80 -13.37 18.63 14.32
CA ARG A 80 -13.71 17.79 15.49
C ARG A 80 -12.53 17.46 16.39
N GLY A 81 -11.37 18.02 16.06
CA GLY A 81 -10.14 17.92 16.84
C GLY A 81 -9.13 17.01 16.14
N PRO A 82 -7.84 17.27 16.35
CA PRO A 82 -6.80 16.43 15.79
C PRO A 82 -6.98 15.01 16.36
N PHE A 83 -7.22 14.05 15.48
CA PHE A 83 -7.26 12.65 15.87
C PHE A 83 -5.84 12.15 16.10
N GLU A 84 -5.69 11.11 16.92
CA GLU A 84 -4.39 10.47 17.12
C GLU A 84 -4.04 9.58 15.91
N TRP A 85 -3.36 10.19 14.93
CA TRP A 85 -2.87 9.48 13.76
C TRP A 85 -1.61 8.68 14.07
N THR A 86 -1.65 7.39 13.75
CA THR A 86 -0.52 6.48 13.87
C THR A 86 0.01 6.17 12.48
N LEU A 87 1.30 6.44 12.26
CA LEU A 87 2.01 6.03 11.05
C LEU A 87 2.66 4.67 11.26
N VAL A 88 2.25 3.68 10.47
CA VAL A 88 2.96 2.42 10.32
C VAL A 88 3.79 2.54 9.06
N GLN A 89 5.09 2.69 9.22
CA GLN A 89 6.03 2.69 8.10
C GLN A 89 5.96 1.33 7.41
N ASN A 90 5.80 1.33 6.08
CA ASN A 90 6.07 0.12 5.32
C ASN A 90 7.57 -0.16 5.41
N PRO A 91 8.01 -1.43 5.51
CA PRO A 91 9.43 -1.74 5.46
C PRO A 91 10.00 -1.14 4.17
N SER A 92 10.97 -0.24 4.33
CA SER A 92 11.76 0.25 3.22
C SER A 92 12.30 -0.95 2.44
N PRO A 93 12.34 -0.91 1.10
CA PRO A 93 13.01 -1.97 0.33
C PRO A 93 14.43 -2.14 0.89
N PRO A 94 14.90 -3.37 1.13
CA PRO A 94 16.28 -3.58 1.56
C PRO A 94 17.19 -2.98 0.48
N SER A 95 18.01 -2.02 0.87
CA SER A 95 19.07 -1.49 0.01
C SER A 95 19.88 -2.67 -0.52
N LEU A 96 19.93 -2.81 -1.84
CA LEU A 96 20.69 -3.84 -2.55
C LEU A 96 22.12 -3.93 -1.97
N PRO A 97 22.57 -5.09 -1.47
CA PRO A 97 23.98 -5.29 -1.22
C PRO A 97 24.71 -5.34 -2.57
N SER A 98 25.74 -4.51 -2.70
CA SER A 98 26.67 -4.46 -3.84
C SER A 98 27.20 -5.85 -4.21
N PRO A 99 27.49 -6.11 -5.51
CA PRO A 99 27.90 -7.43 -5.97
C PRO A 99 29.33 -7.74 -5.49
N HIS A 100 29.48 -8.83 -4.75
CA HIS A 100 30.74 -9.58 -4.66
C HIS A 100 30.54 -10.93 -5.36
N PRO A 101 31.51 -11.40 -6.17
CA PRO A 101 31.41 -12.66 -6.86
C PRO A 101 31.80 -13.82 -5.94
N GLU A 102 31.29 -15.00 -6.29
CA GLU A 102 31.67 -16.34 -5.82
C GLU A 102 31.25 -16.72 -4.39
N THR A 103 30.29 -17.64 -4.27
CA THR A 103 30.60 -19.08 -4.10
C THR A 103 29.32 -19.92 -4.12
N ALA A 104 29.36 -20.97 -4.95
CA ALA A 104 28.58 -22.21 -5.04
C ALA A 104 27.27 -22.42 -4.24
N ILE A 105 26.27 -22.86 -4.99
CA ILE A 105 24.93 -23.36 -4.63
C ILE A 105 25.00 -24.57 -3.67
N PRO A 106 23.93 -24.81 -2.89
CA PRO A 106 23.28 -26.11 -3.00
C PRO A 106 21.78 -25.99 -3.28
N LEU A 107 21.33 -26.77 -4.28
CA LEU A 107 19.93 -26.99 -4.61
C LEU A 107 19.27 -27.64 -3.40
N TYR A 108 18.48 -26.88 -2.66
CA TYR A 108 17.57 -27.41 -1.65
C TYR A 108 16.13 -27.18 -2.11
N SER A 109 15.51 -28.30 -2.47
CA SER A 109 14.12 -28.72 -2.18
C SER A 109 12.95 -27.80 -2.57
N ALA A 110 12.01 -28.38 -3.32
CA ALA A 110 10.65 -27.92 -3.53
C ALA A 110 10.03 -27.34 -2.24
N GLN A 111 9.97 -26.01 -2.15
CA GLN A 111 9.41 -25.31 -1.00
C GLN A 111 8.67 -24.07 -1.49
N ASN A 112 7.34 -24.12 -1.36
CA ASN A 112 6.45 -22.98 -1.22
C ASN A 112 6.79 -21.77 -2.10
N THR A 113 6.73 -21.96 -3.42
CA THR A 113 6.86 -20.81 -4.32
C THR A 113 5.65 -19.91 -4.10
N PRO A 114 5.85 -18.64 -3.67
CA PRO A 114 4.76 -17.74 -3.34
C PRO A 114 3.77 -17.62 -4.49
N ILE A 115 2.51 -17.95 -4.23
CA ILE A 115 1.43 -17.85 -5.22
C ILE A 115 0.62 -16.59 -4.90
N PRO A 116 0.71 -15.53 -5.72
CA PRO A 116 -0.15 -14.38 -5.57
C PRO A 116 -1.60 -14.75 -5.89
N LYS A 117 -2.53 -14.28 -5.07
CA LYS A 117 -3.97 -14.45 -5.26
C LYS A 117 -4.68 -13.11 -5.17
N VAL A 118 -5.52 -12.82 -6.16
CA VAL A 118 -6.39 -11.65 -6.17
C VAL A 118 -7.40 -11.74 -5.04
N VAL A 119 -7.47 -10.67 -4.24
CA VAL A 119 -8.44 -10.51 -3.14
C VAL A 119 -9.32 -9.27 -3.31
N SER A 120 -8.99 -8.40 -4.27
CA SER A 120 -9.77 -7.21 -4.59
C SER A 120 -9.61 -6.82 -6.05
N PRO A 121 -10.68 -6.38 -6.75
CA PRO A 121 -10.60 -5.94 -8.13
C PRO A 121 -9.69 -4.71 -8.29
N LEU A 122 -8.73 -4.77 -9.20
CA LEU A 122 -7.93 -3.62 -9.60
C LEU A 122 -8.78 -2.65 -10.42
N ASN A 123 -9.12 -1.50 -9.84
CA ASN A 123 -9.75 -0.41 -10.57
C ASN A 123 -8.73 0.70 -10.88
N LEU A 124 -8.41 0.87 -12.16
CA LEU A 124 -7.42 1.84 -12.65
C LEU A 124 -7.82 3.30 -12.41
N GLU A 125 -9.11 3.56 -12.20
CA GLU A 125 -9.63 4.89 -11.82
C GLU A 125 -9.26 5.25 -10.38
N TRP A 126 -8.96 4.26 -9.54
CA TRP A 126 -8.52 4.50 -8.15
C TRP A 126 -7.05 4.90 -8.06
N LEU A 127 -6.30 4.75 -9.15
CA LEU A 127 -4.90 5.15 -9.27
C LEU A 127 -4.77 6.61 -9.76
N GLU A 128 -5.42 7.56 -9.08
CA GLU A 128 -5.29 8.98 -9.41
C GLU A 128 -3.82 9.44 -9.21
N GLY A 129 -3.26 10.16 -10.18
CA GLY A 129 -1.85 10.58 -10.17
C GLY A 129 -0.85 9.59 -10.79
N TRP A 130 -1.29 8.38 -11.14
CA TRP A 130 -0.46 7.43 -11.88
C TRP A 130 -0.49 7.72 -13.38
N SER A 131 0.66 7.63 -14.04
CA SER A 131 0.73 7.73 -15.50
C SER A 131 -0.03 6.57 -16.16
N TYR A 132 -0.53 6.80 -17.37
CA TYR A 132 -1.19 5.76 -18.17
C TYR A 132 -0.32 4.50 -18.30
N GLN A 133 0.99 4.68 -18.49
CA GLN A 133 1.94 3.58 -18.61
C GLN A 133 2.04 2.76 -17.32
N GLN A 134 2.12 3.38 -16.14
CA GLN A 134 2.18 2.64 -14.88
C GLN A 134 0.87 1.88 -14.60
N LYS A 135 -0.29 2.47 -14.94
CA LYS A 135 -1.59 1.80 -14.84
C LYS A 135 -1.66 0.56 -15.73
N LEU A 136 -1.15 0.69 -16.96
CA LEU A 136 -1.10 -0.41 -17.93
C LEU A 136 -0.15 -1.54 -17.46
N LEU A 137 1.01 -1.18 -16.91
CA LEU A 137 1.95 -2.17 -16.36
C LEU A 137 1.31 -2.96 -15.21
N LEU A 138 0.63 -2.26 -14.31
CA LEU A 138 -0.11 -2.88 -13.20
C LEU A 138 -1.23 -3.80 -13.68
N SER A 139 -2.03 -3.37 -14.66
CA SER A 139 -3.12 -4.20 -15.18
C SER A 139 -2.59 -5.47 -15.84
N VAL A 140 -1.52 -5.37 -16.63
CA VAL A 140 -0.91 -6.53 -17.29
C VAL A 140 -0.45 -7.57 -16.27
N VAL A 141 0.20 -7.14 -15.19
CA VAL A 141 0.67 -8.06 -14.15
C VAL A 141 -0.49 -8.59 -13.32
N TYR A 142 -1.49 -7.76 -13.03
CA TYR A 142 -2.69 -8.17 -12.30
C TYR A 142 -3.52 -9.23 -13.06
N ASP A 143 -3.67 -9.10 -14.37
CA ASP A 143 -4.40 -10.05 -15.21
C ASP A 143 -3.71 -11.42 -15.30
N LEU A 144 -2.40 -11.48 -15.03
CA LEU A 144 -1.62 -12.72 -14.99
C LEU A 144 -1.74 -13.47 -13.66
N ILE A 145 -2.42 -12.89 -12.65
CA ILE A 145 -2.58 -13.48 -11.32
C ILE A 145 -3.88 -14.29 -11.30
N ASP A 146 -3.75 -15.58 -11.59
CA ASP A 146 -4.83 -16.57 -11.60
C ASP A 146 -5.01 -17.30 -10.25
N GLY A 147 -4.15 -17.03 -9.26
CA GLY A 147 -4.16 -17.73 -7.98
C GLY A 147 -3.53 -19.13 -8.00
N VAL A 148 -2.87 -19.51 -9.10
CA VAL A 148 -2.21 -20.81 -9.29
C VAL A 148 -0.76 -20.65 -9.79
N THR A 149 -0.50 -19.64 -10.62
CA THR A 149 0.82 -19.32 -11.16
C THR A 149 1.66 -18.62 -10.08
N ASN A 150 2.87 -19.13 -9.83
CA ASN A 150 3.81 -18.52 -8.89
C ASN A 150 4.52 -17.29 -9.48
N ILE A 151 5.22 -16.53 -8.63
CA ILE A 151 5.91 -15.29 -9.03
C ILE A 151 6.85 -15.50 -10.23
N GLU A 152 7.64 -16.57 -10.25
CA GLU A 152 8.58 -16.87 -11.35
C GLU A 152 7.85 -17.20 -12.66
N GLY A 153 6.71 -17.89 -12.57
CA GLY A 153 5.83 -18.15 -13.70
C GLY A 153 5.19 -16.88 -14.25
N ILE A 154 4.82 -15.93 -13.39
CA ILE A 154 4.29 -14.62 -13.80
C ILE A 154 5.38 -13.80 -14.50
N LYS A 155 6.60 -13.76 -13.94
CA LYS A 155 7.77 -13.10 -14.57
C LYS A 155 8.07 -13.66 -15.96
N SER A 156 7.92 -14.96 -16.14
CA SER A 156 8.18 -15.63 -17.43
C SER A 156 7.08 -15.42 -18.47
N LYS A 157 5.83 -15.20 -18.03
CA LYS A 157 4.67 -14.99 -18.92
C LYS A 157 4.41 -13.52 -19.22
N ALA A 158 4.84 -12.61 -18.35
CA ALA A 158 4.63 -11.18 -18.52
C ALA A 158 5.42 -10.68 -19.75
N PRO A 159 4.82 -9.85 -20.61
CA PRO A 159 5.53 -9.19 -21.71
C PRO A 159 6.38 -8.00 -21.21
N LEU A 160 6.89 -8.10 -19.98
CA LEU A 160 7.57 -7.05 -19.25
C LEU A 160 8.88 -7.59 -18.66
N PRO A 161 9.91 -6.73 -18.48
CA PRO A 161 11.12 -7.13 -17.78
C PRO A 161 10.81 -7.68 -16.39
N ALA A 162 11.53 -8.72 -15.95
CA ALA A 162 11.28 -9.39 -14.67
C ALA A 162 11.30 -8.41 -13.48
N GLU A 163 12.18 -7.41 -13.53
CA GLU A 163 12.28 -6.35 -12.51
C GLU A 163 11.01 -5.49 -12.44
N VAL A 164 10.43 -5.15 -13.59
CA VAL A 164 9.19 -4.35 -13.69
C VAL A 164 8.00 -5.17 -13.20
N THR A 165 7.97 -6.46 -13.54
CA THR A 165 6.94 -7.40 -13.07
C THR A 165 6.98 -7.57 -11.55
N GLU A 166 8.17 -7.66 -10.97
CA GLU A 166 8.33 -7.78 -9.52
C GLU A 166 7.89 -6.50 -8.78
N GLU A 167 8.22 -5.33 -9.32
CA GLU A 167 7.77 -4.06 -8.76
C GLU A 167 6.24 -3.91 -8.85
N ALA A 168 5.64 -4.31 -9.98
CA ALA A 168 4.19 -4.31 -10.11
C ALA A 168 3.51 -5.27 -9.10
N LEU A 169 4.04 -6.48 -8.91
CA LEU A 169 3.56 -7.42 -7.88
C LEU A 169 3.68 -6.81 -6.47
N ARG A 170 4.78 -6.12 -6.18
CA ARG A 170 5.00 -5.44 -4.90
C ARG A 170 3.98 -4.33 -4.69
N VAL A 171 3.68 -3.53 -5.71
CA VAL A 171 2.65 -2.50 -5.66
C VAL A 171 1.27 -3.13 -5.43
N LEU A 172 0.90 -4.17 -6.18
CA LEU A 172 -0.39 -4.87 -6.00
C LEU A 172 -0.55 -5.46 -4.60
N LEU A 173 0.52 -6.03 -4.04
CA LEU A 173 0.56 -6.57 -2.69
C LEU A 173 0.43 -5.44 -1.65
N THR A 174 1.16 -4.34 -1.85
CA THR A 174 1.14 -3.16 -0.97
C THR A 174 -0.25 -2.53 -0.92
N MET A 175 -0.91 -2.44 -2.08
CA MET A 175 -2.28 -1.94 -2.21
C MET A 175 -3.35 -2.96 -1.78
N LYS A 176 -2.94 -4.17 -1.35
CA LYS A 176 -3.81 -5.27 -0.95
C LYS A 176 -4.83 -5.68 -2.03
N PHE A 177 -4.48 -5.52 -3.29
CA PHE A 177 -5.22 -6.14 -4.40
C PHE A 177 -4.95 -7.63 -4.48
N ILE A 178 -3.76 -8.04 -4.03
CA ILE A 178 -3.34 -9.44 -3.96
C ILE A 178 -2.79 -9.79 -2.57
N ILE A 179 -2.79 -11.07 -2.24
CA ILE A 179 -2.06 -11.66 -1.12
C ILE A 179 -1.11 -12.74 -1.64
N ILE A 180 -0.04 -13.03 -0.90
CA ILE A 180 0.85 -14.16 -1.20
C ILE A 180 0.43 -15.35 -0.33
N LEU A 181 0.15 -16.47 -0.99
CA LEU A 181 -0.01 -17.76 -0.33
C LEU A 181 1.33 -18.51 -0.37
N VAL A 182 1.73 -19.06 0.77
CA VAL A 182 2.97 -19.82 0.98
C VAL A 182 2.59 -21.24 1.37
#